data_AF-A0A1D8JHF6-F1
#
_entry.id   AF-A0A1D8JHF6-F1
#
_cell.length_a   1.000
_cell.length_b   1.000
_cell.length_c   1.000
_cell.angle_alpha   90.00
_cell.angle_beta   90.00
_cell.angle_gamma   90.00
#
_symmetry.space_group_name_H-M   'P 1'
#
loop_
_entity.id
_entity.type
_entity.pdbx_description
1 polymer ?
#
loop_
_entity_poly.entity_id
_entity_poly.type
_entity_poly.pdbx_seq_one_letter_code
_entity_poly.pdbx_strand_id
1 'polypeptide(L)' 'MSKNKRNTLIAIILSIFILAIGTGRFIQMTKNHQANMPIMEGCVDNGGTLIVSQKHLLALKTATCEEN' A
#
# COMPACT_ATOMS: atom_id res chain seq x y z
N MET A 1 -16.18 36.50 3.08
CA MET A 1 -16.44 35.23 3.81
C MET A 1 -15.76 35.30 5.17
N SER A 2 -16.46 35.02 6.28
CA SER A 2 -15.85 35.20 7.62
C SER A 2 -14.69 34.23 7.84
N LYS A 3 -13.71 34.63 8.66
CA LYS A 3 -12.49 33.86 8.95
C LYS A 3 -12.82 32.44 9.42
N ASN A 4 -13.87 32.29 10.24
CA ASN A 4 -14.36 31.00 10.74
C ASN A 4 -14.91 30.12 9.62
N LYS A 5 -15.69 30.68 8.68
CA LYS A 5 -16.22 29.93 7.53
C LYS A 5 -15.08 29.43 6.61
N ARG A 6 -14.02 30.21 6.42
CA ARG A 6 -12.83 29.77 5.64
C ARG A 6 -12.09 28.63 6.35
N ASN A 7 -11.91 28.72 7.67
CA ASN A 7 -11.18 27.71 8.43
C ASN A 7 -11.90 26.35 8.43
N THR A 8 -13.23 26.35 8.57
CA THR A 8 -14.04 25.13 8.47
C THR A 8 -13.95 24.52 7.08
N LEU A 9 -13.97 25.33 6.02
CA LEU A 9 -13.87 24.82 4.65
C LEU A 9 -12.51 24.17 4.38
N ILE A 10 -11.42 24.78 4.88
CA ILE A 10 -10.07 24.22 4.79
C ILE A 10 -9.98 22.88 5.53
N ALA A 11 -10.56 22.78 6.73
CA ALA A 11 -10.57 21.54 7.51
C ALA A 11 -11.30 20.39 6.78
N ILE A 12 -12.42 20.69 6.12
CA ILE A 12 -13.19 19.71 5.32
C ILE A 12 -12.36 19.25 4.12
N ILE A 13 -11.75 20.17 3.39
CA ILE A 13 -10.92 19.83 2.22
C ILE A 13 -9.74 18.95 2.66
N LEU A 14 -9.08 19.29 3.76
CA LEU A 14 -7.98 18.50 4.31
C LEU A 14 -8.42 17.09 4.71
N SER A 15 -9.57 16.94 5.35
CA SER A 15 -10.07 15.64 5.77
C SER A 15 -10.46 14.75 4.58
N ILE A 16 -11.09 15.32 3.55
CA ILE A 16 -11.37 14.61 2.29
C ILE A 16 -10.06 14.18 1.61
N PHE A 17 -9.04 15.05 1.60
CA PHE A 17 -7.75 14.74 0.97
C PHE A 17 -7.03 13.58 1.66
N ILE A 18 -7.03 13.57 3.01
CA ILE A 18 -6.45 12.47 3.79
C ILE A 18 -7.18 11.15 3.52
N LEU A 19 -8.52 11.17 3.45
CA LEU A 19 -9.32 9.99 3.11
C LEU A 19 -9.02 9.45 1.70
N ALA A 20 -8.88 10.34 0.71
CA ALA A 20 -8.56 9.96 -0.67
C ALA A 20 -7.18 9.29 -0.76
N ILE A 21 -6.15 9.87 -0.14
CA ILE A 21 -4.81 9.28 -0.10
C ILE A 21 -4.82 7.95 0.66
N GLY A 22 -5.44 7.91 1.83
CA GLY A 22 -5.54 6.69 2.65
C GLY A 22 -6.16 5.53 1.88
N THR A 23 -7.28 5.78 1.20
CA THR A 23 -8.00 4.78 0.40
C THR A 23 -7.17 4.29 -0.78
N GLY A 24 -6.53 5.20 -1.53
CA GLY A 24 -5.69 4.83 -2.66
C GLY A 24 -4.49 3.97 -2.28
N ARG A 25 -3.93 4.20 -1.08
CA ARG A 25 -2.82 3.42 -0.53
C ARG A 25 -3.28 2.06 -0.01
N PHE A 26 -4.46 2.00 0.60
CA PHE A 26 -5.09 0.76 1.03
C PHE A 26 -5.37 -0.18 -0.15
N ILE A 27 -5.94 0.34 -1.25
CA ILE A 27 -6.21 -0.46 -2.46
C ILE A 27 -4.93 -0.98 -3.11
N GLN A 28 -3.86 -0.18 -3.13
CA GLN A 28 -2.57 -0.68 -3.63
C GLN A 28 -2.06 -1.83 -2.75
N MET A 29 -2.19 -1.71 -1.42
CA MET A 29 -1.72 -2.73 -0.48
C MET A 29 -2.44 -4.05 -0.66
N THR A 30 -3.77 -4.04 -0.82
CA THR A 30 -4.55 -5.25 -1.05
C THR A 30 -4.19 -5.91 -2.38
N LYS A 31 -4.07 -5.13 -3.46
CA LYS A 31 -3.65 -5.66 -4.77
C LYS A 31 -2.25 -6.27 -4.72
N ASN A 32 -1.31 -5.64 -4.03
CA ASN A 32 0.06 -6.14 -3.96
C ASN A 32 0.17 -7.37 -3.07
N HIS A 33 -0.62 -7.44 -1.98
CA HIS A 33 -0.72 -8.65 -1.18
C HIS A 33 -1.29 -9.81 -2.00
N GLN A 34 -2.36 -9.57 -2.75
CA GLN A 34 -2.97 -10.56 -3.63
C GLN A 34 -2.04 -11.01 -4.77
N ALA A 35 -1.22 -10.11 -5.31
CA ALA A 35 -0.23 -10.44 -6.33
C ALA A 35 0.98 -11.23 -5.77
N ASN A 36 1.36 -10.95 -4.52
CA ASN A 36 2.50 -11.63 -3.89
C ASN A 36 2.15 -13.00 -3.30
N MET A 37 0.92 -13.21 -2.82
CA MET A 37 0.48 -14.52 -2.28
C MET A 37 0.80 -15.71 -3.21
N PRO A 38 0.42 -15.70 -4.50
CA PRO A 38 0.70 -16.85 -5.39
C PRO A 38 2.20 -17.06 -5.65
N ILE A 39 3.01 -15.98 -5.63
CA ILE A 39 4.47 -16.08 -5.73
C ILE A 39 5.03 -16.74 -4.46
N MET A 40 4.47 -16.39 -3.30
CA MET A 40 4.88 -16.95 -2.01
C MET A 40 4.51 -18.42 -1.91
N GLU A 41 3.28 -18.77 -2.24
CA GLU A 41 2.78 -20.15 -2.24
C GLU A 41 3.58 -21.01 -3.21
N GLY A 42 3.75 -20.55 -4.46
CA GLY A 42 4.54 -21.27 -5.46
C GLY A 42 6.01 -21.42 -5.06
N CYS A 43 6.60 -20.44 -4.35
CA CYS A 43 7.99 -20.56 -3.89
C CYS A 43 8.16 -21.62 -2.80
N VAL A 44 7.25 -21.64 -1.83
CA VAL A 44 7.25 -22.62 -0.74
C VAL A 44 6.99 -24.03 -1.28
N ASP A 45 6.05 -24.18 -2.20
CA ASP A 45 5.71 -25.47 -2.81
C ASP A 45 6.87 -26.06 -3.63
N ASN A 46 7.66 -25.21 -4.28
CA ASN A 46 8.85 -25.63 -5.03
C ASN A 46 10.13 -25.76 -4.16
N GLY A 47 10.03 -25.55 -2.84
CA GLY A 47 11.17 -25.63 -1.92
C GLY A 47 12.21 -24.51 -2.11
N GLY A 48 11.83 -23.41 -2.77
CA GLY A 48 12.67 -22.25 -3.00
C GLY A 48 12.77 -21.32 -1.78
N THR A 49 13.66 -20.33 -1.87
CA THR A 49 13.80 -19.32 -0.81
C THR A 49 13.01 -18.07 -1.15
N LEU A 50 12.10 -17.69 -0.25
CA LEU A 50 11.31 -16.48 -0.39
C LEU A 50 12.11 -15.22 0.00
N ILE A 51 12.20 -14.27 -0.92
CA ILE A 51 12.80 -12.96 -0.66
C ILE A 51 11.70 -11.88 -0.65
N VAL A 52 11.58 -11.19 0.49
CA VAL A 52 10.63 -10.07 0.65
C VAL A 52 11.42 -8.77 0.72
N SER A 53 11.24 -7.90 -0.28
CA SER A 53 11.94 -6.62 -0.39
C SER A 53 10.99 -5.43 -0.28
N GLN A 54 11.48 -4.33 0.29
CA GLN A 54 10.76 -3.05 0.38
C GLN A 54 11.69 -1.92 -0.03
N LYS A 55 11.39 -1.24 -1.14
CA LYS A 55 12.29 -0.22 -1.72
C LYS A 55 12.37 1.09 -0.92
N HIS A 56 11.31 1.48 -0.20
CA HIS A 56 11.23 2.71 0.61
C HIS A 56 10.13 2.58 1.69
N LEU A 57 10.10 3.51 2.67
CA LEU A 57 9.11 3.49 3.78
C LEU A 57 7.65 3.48 3.32
N LEU A 58 7.37 4.10 2.17
CA LEU A 58 6.05 4.10 1.51
C LEU A 58 6.01 3.17 0.27
N ALA A 59 7.04 2.38 -0.01
CA ALA A 59 6.93 1.34 -1.04
C ALA A 59 6.08 0.18 -0.52
N LEU A 60 5.37 -0.47 -1.42
CA LEU A 60 4.76 -1.75 -1.10
C LEU A 60 5.84 -2.84 -1.12
N LYS A 61 5.67 -3.85 -0.26
CA LYS A 61 6.57 -5.01 -0.21
C LYS A 61 6.38 -5.87 -1.46
N THR A 62 7.46 -6.29 -2.09
CA THR A 62 7.47 -7.20 -3.23
C THR A 62 8.05 -8.54 -2.80
N ALA A 63 7.41 -9.64 -3.20
CA ALA A 63 7.89 -10.99 -2.97
C ALA A 63 8.51 -11.54 -4.27
N THR A 64 9.68 -12.16 -4.17
CA THR A 64 10.34 -12.89 -5.24
C THR A 64 10.79 -14.25 -4.73
N CYS A 65 10.85 -15.24 -5.62
CA CYS A 65 11.38 -16.57 -5.30
C CYS A 65 12.76 -16.73 -5.91
N GLU A 66 13.71 -17.21 -5.12
CA GLU A 66 15.02 -17.65 -5.61
C GLU A 66 15.03 -19.19 -5.59
N GLU A 67 15.15 -19.80 -6.77
CA GLU A 67 15.35 -21.24 -6.92
C GLU A 67 16.82 -21.56 -6.64
N ASN A 68 17.08 -22.61 -5.87
CA ASN A 68 18.43 -23.07 -5.48
C ASN A 68 19.03 -23.97 -6.56
#